data_AF-A0A1W9RA51-F1
#
_entry.id   AF-A0A1W9RA51-F1
#
_cell.length_a   1.000
_cell.length_b   1.000
_cell.length_c   1.000
_cell.angle_alpha   90.00
_cell.angle_beta   90.00
_cell.angle_gamma   90.00
#
_symmetry.space_group_name_H-M   'P 1'
#
loop_
_entity.id
_entity.type
_entity.pdbx_description
1 polymer ?
#
loop_
_entity_poly.entity_id
_entity_poly.type
_entity_poly.pdbx_seq_one_letter_code
_entity_poly.pdbx_strand_id
1 'polypeptide(L)' 'MNKIIAIFSFCLLQIFNLSAQNNFKEITLDDIYRSGKFTPEYVYGMRPLNDGEHYCMMQEDSLNVYSYKTGDRTETLVTA' A
#
# COMPACT_ATOMS: atom_id res chain seq x y z
N MET A 1 22.08 -48.58 4.28
CA MET A 1 22.06 -48.08 5.67
C MET A 1 22.60 -46.65 5.77
N ASN A 2 23.79 -46.37 5.22
CA ASN A 2 24.46 -45.06 5.33
C ASN A 2 23.68 -43.89 4.67
N LYS A 3 22.97 -44.15 3.58
CA LYS A 3 22.11 -43.14 2.90
C LYS A 3 20.91 -42.71 3.75
N ILE A 4 20.32 -43.64 4.51
CA ILE A 4 19.19 -43.37 5.41
C ILE A 4 19.66 -42.53 6.60
N ILE A 5 20.84 -42.86 7.14
CA ILE A 5 21.49 -42.08 8.21
C ILE A 5 21.82 -40.66 7.75
N ALA A 6 22.30 -40.50 6.51
CA ALA A 6 22.57 -39.18 5.93
C ALA A 6 21.30 -38.34 5.76
N ILE A 7 20.19 -38.95 5.31
CA ILE A 7 18.89 -38.26 5.19
C ILE A 7 18.37 -37.86 6.57
N PHE A 8 18.49 -38.73 7.57
CA PHE A 8 18.06 -38.44 8.94
C PHE A 8 18.88 -37.31 9.56
N SER A 9 20.21 -37.30 9.34
CA SER A 9 21.11 -36.24 9.77
C SER A 9 20.80 -34.90 9.08
N PHE A 10 20.44 -34.92 7.80
CA PHE A 10 20.03 -33.73 7.06
C PHE A 10 18.70 -33.16 7.59
N CYS A 11 17.71 -34.00 7.89
CA CYS A 11 16.47 -33.57 8.54
C CYS A 11 16.71 -32.96 9.93
N LEU A 12 17.61 -33.54 10.72
CA LEU A 12 17.92 -33.07 12.07
C LEU A 12 18.56 -31.66 12.07
N LEU A 13 19.35 -31.34 11.04
CA LEU A 13 19.97 -30.02 10.86
C LEU A 13 18.95 -28.91 10.54
N GLN A 14 17.76 -29.24 10.03
CA GLN A 14 16.75 -28.25 9.67
C GLN A 14 15.95 -27.73 10.88
N ILE A 15 16.03 -28.40 12.04
CA ILE A 15 15.24 -28.06 13.23
C ILE A 15 15.66 -26.70 13.82
N PHE A 16 16.93 -26.30 13.66
CA PHE A 16 17.46 -25.03 14.18
C PHE A 16 17.02 -23.79 13.39
N ASN A 17 16.46 -23.94 12.19
CA ASN A 17 16.04 -22.82 11.33
C ASN A 17 14.53 -22.47 11.44
N LEU A 18 13.80 -23.10 12.37
CA LEU A 18 12.34 -22.90 12.55
C LEU A 18 11.95 -21.59 13.27
N SER A 19 12.85 -20.63 13.44
CA SER A 19 12.58 -19.37 14.15
C SER A 19 11.75 -18.32 13.37
N ALA A 20 11.21 -18.67 12.20
CA ALA A 20 10.49 -17.75 11.33
C ALA A 20 9.20 -17.16 11.95
N GLN A 21 8.63 -17.81 12.98
CA GLN A 21 7.32 -17.42 13.56
C GLN A 21 7.40 -16.78 14.96
N ASN A 22 8.60 -16.58 15.51
CA ASN A 22 8.75 -16.06 16.88
C ASN A 22 8.65 -14.53 17.01
N ASN A 23 8.49 -13.81 15.90
CA ASN A 23 8.45 -12.35 15.88
C ASN A 23 7.05 -11.84 15.55
N PHE A 24 6.05 -12.17 16.38
CA PHE A 24 4.80 -11.42 16.37
C PHE A 24 5.13 -9.98 16.77
N LYS A 25 5.08 -9.06 15.80
CA LYS A 25 5.17 -7.63 16.08
C LYS A 25 3.92 -7.24 16.87
N GLU A 26 4.13 -6.84 18.11
CA GLU A 26 3.08 -6.27 18.94
C GLU A 26 2.47 -5.04 18.25
N ILE A 27 1.14 -5.00 18.19
CA ILE A 27 0.38 -3.84 17.73
C ILE A 27 0.02 -3.03 18.98
N THR A 28 0.46 -1.78 19.03
CA THR A 28 0.18 -0.89 20.16
C THR A 28 -1.03 0.02 19.87
N LEU A 29 -1.59 0.65 20.91
CA LEU A 29 -2.63 1.69 20.71
C LEU A 29 -2.10 2.90 19.94
N ASP A 30 -0.79 3.19 20.05
CA ASP A 30 -0.13 4.23 19.25
C ASP A 30 -0.11 3.89 17.76
N ASP A 31 0.15 2.61 17.43
CA ASP A 31 0.10 2.10 16.05
C ASP A 31 -1.29 2.28 15.41
N ILE A 32 -2.35 2.18 16.21
CA ILE A 32 -3.74 2.28 15.75
C ILE A 32 -4.23 3.73 15.68
N TYR A 33 -3.96 4.55 16.70
CA TYR A 33 -4.64 5.83 16.88
C TYR A 33 -3.82 7.08 16.61
N ARG A 34 -2.48 7.04 16.75
CA ARG A 34 -1.65 8.26 16.72
C ARG A 34 -0.58 8.25 15.64
N SER A 35 0.12 7.13 15.46
CA SER A 35 1.23 7.05 14.50
C SER A 35 0.79 6.94 13.03
N GLY A 36 -0.46 6.55 12.77
CA GLY A 36 -0.94 6.31 11.40
C GLY A 36 -0.25 5.13 10.70
N LYS A 37 0.40 4.23 11.45
CA LYS A 37 1.21 3.12 10.93
C LYS A 37 0.46 2.19 9.98
N PHE A 38 -0.86 2.10 10.13
CA PHE A 38 -1.73 1.27 9.30
C PHE A 38 -2.72 2.10 8.47
N THR A 39 -2.50 3.41 8.36
CA THR A 39 -3.33 4.28 7.52
C THR A 39 -2.91 4.12 6.06
N PRO A 40 -3.85 3.86 5.13
CA PRO A 40 -3.52 3.79 3.71
C PRO A 40 -3.13 5.19 3.19
N GLU A 41 -2.23 5.23 2.22
CA GLU A 41 -1.98 6.44 1.45
C GLU A 41 -3.10 6.65 0.43
N TYR A 42 -3.50 7.91 0.22
CA TYR A 42 -4.53 8.28 -0.75
C TYR A 42 -4.26 9.66 -1.36
N VAL A 43 -4.81 9.88 -2.55
CA VAL A 43 -4.72 11.16 -3.24
C VAL A 43 -5.80 12.09 -2.69
N TYR A 44 -5.38 13.23 -2.13
CA TYR A 44 -6.28 14.25 -1.60
C TYR A 44 -6.70 15.25 -2.68
N GLY A 45 -7.90 15.82 -2.52
CA GLY A 45 -8.38 16.95 -3.35
C GLY A 45 -8.86 16.58 -4.76
N MET A 46 -8.77 15.31 -5.12
CA MET A 46 -9.22 14.77 -6.40
C MET A 46 -10.67 14.27 -6.29
N ARG A 47 -11.55 14.72 -7.18
CA ARG A 47 -12.96 14.31 -7.23
C ARG A 47 -13.30 13.70 -8.59
N PRO A 48 -13.68 12.42 -8.67
CA PRO A 48 -14.08 11.79 -9.93
C PRO A 48 -15.31 12.47 -10.55
N LEU A 49 -15.35 12.52 -11.89
CA LEU A 49 -16.56 12.88 -12.64
C LEU A 49 -17.40 11.63 -12.93
N ASN A 50 -18.67 11.84 -13.29
CA ASN A 50 -19.62 10.75 -13.55
C ASN A 50 -19.33 9.95 -14.84
N ASP A 51 -18.38 10.40 -15.66
CA ASP A 51 -17.98 9.72 -16.88
C ASP A 51 -17.04 8.53 -16.65
N GLY A 52 -16.42 8.44 -15.46
CA GLY A 52 -15.44 7.41 -15.12
C GLY A 52 -14.07 7.58 -15.80
N GLU A 53 -13.86 8.64 -16.57
CA GLU A 53 -12.63 8.89 -17.34
C GLU A 53 -11.86 10.13 -16.88
N HIS A 54 -12.51 11.01 -16.13
CA HIS A 54 -11.93 12.26 -15.66
C HIS A 54 -12.13 12.50 -14.17
N TYR A 55 -11.31 13.40 -13.64
CA TYR A 55 -11.46 13.94 -12.30
C TYR A 55 -11.26 15.45 -12.31
N CYS A 56 -11.84 16.14 -11.34
CA CYS A 56 -11.54 17.54 -11.09
C CYS A 56 -10.70 17.72 -9.83
N MET A 57 -9.88 18.77 -9.84
CA MET A 57 -9.02 19.15 -8.72
C MET A 57 -8.98 20.67 -8.59
N MET A 58 -9.11 21.15 -7.35
CA MET A 58 -8.95 22.55 -7.02
C MET A 58 -7.48 22.95 -7.12
N GLN A 59 -7.21 24.03 -7.85
CA GLN A 59 -5.94 24.74 -7.91
C GLN A 59 -6.09 26.08 -7.18
N GLU A 60 -5.01 26.87 -7.13
CA GLU A 60 -4.98 28.13 -6.38
C GLU A 60 -6.11 29.10 -6.77
N ASP A 61 -6.47 29.15 -8.04
CA ASP A 61 -7.43 30.10 -8.62
C ASP A 61 -8.52 29.45 -9.50
N SER A 62 -8.52 28.12 -9.62
CA SER A 62 -9.34 27.44 -10.63
C SER A 62 -9.72 26.01 -10.24
N LEU A 63 -10.85 25.56 -10.76
CA LEU A 63 -11.27 24.16 -10.71
C LEU A 63 -11.03 23.54 -12.09
N ASN A 64 -10.03 22.67 -12.18
CA ASN A 64 -9.58 22.07 -13.45
C ASN A 64 -9.96 20.59 -13.53
N VAL A 65 -10.24 20.11 -14.74
CA VAL A 65 -10.53 18.71 -15.08
C VAL A 65 -9.31 18.08 -15.74
N TYR A 66 -9.03 16.83 -15.38
CA TYR A 66 -7.90 16.06 -15.84
C TYR A 66 -8.34 14.66 -16.28
N SER A 67 -7.64 14.09 -17.26
CA SER A 67 -7.84 12.71 -17.68
C SER A 67 -7.14 11.74 -16.72
N TYR A 68 -7.83 10.66 -16.30
CA TYR A 68 -7.18 9.55 -15.61
C TYR A 68 -6.10 8.87 -16.45
N LYS A 69 -6.31 8.82 -17.77
CA LYS A 69 -5.47 8.05 -18.69
C LYS A 69 -4.14 8.73 -18.98
N THR A 70 -4.17 10.05 -19.17
CA THR A 70 -2.97 10.81 -19.59
C THR A 70 -2.43 11.72 -18.48
N GLY A 71 -3.26 12.09 -17.51
CA GLY A 71 -2.91 13.09 -16.51
C GLY A 71 -2.99 14.54 -17.02
N ASP A 72 -3.33 14.74 -18.30
CA ASP A 72 -3.40 16.07 -18.89
C ASP A 72 -4.67 16.80 -18.45
N ARG A 73 -4.57 18.12 -18.33
CA ARG A 73 -5.72 18.99 -18.11
C ARG A 73 -6.55 19.06 -19.39
N THR A 74 -7.81 18.67 -19.30
CA THR A 74 -8.76 18.70 -20.42
C THR A 74 -9.63 19.95 -20.43
N GLU A 75 -9.97 20.49 -19.26
CA GLU A 75 -10.90 21.62 -19.13
C GLU A 75 -10.66 22.42 -17.83
N THR A 76 -11.13 23.67 -17.79
CA THR A 76 -11.29 24.49 -16.58
C THR A 76 -12.79 24.76 -16.37
N LEU A 77 -13.35 24.31 -15.25
CA LEU A 77 -14.78 24.46 -14.93
C LEU A 77 -15.12 25.84 -14.35
N VAL A 78 -14.24 26.36 -13.49
CA VAL A 78 -14.42 27.63 -12.77
C VAL A 78 -13.06 28.29 -12.59
N THR A 79 -13.03 29.61 -12.68
CA THR A 79 -11.89 30.47 -12.32
C THR A 79 -12.38 31.54 -11.35
N ALA A 80 -11.52 31.95 -10.42
CA ALA A 80 -11.78 33.02 -9.43
C ALA A 80 -11.96 34.41 -10.07
#